data_AF-A0A9C9C0Y3-F1
#
_entry.id   AF-A0A9C9C0Y3-F1
#
_cell.length_a   1.000
_cell.length_b   1.000
_cell.length_c   1.000
_cell.angle_alpha   90.00
_cell.angle_beta   90.00
_cell.angle_gamma   90.00
#
_symmetry.space_group_name_H-M   'P 1'
#
loop_
_entity.id
_entity.type
_entity.pdbx_description
1 polymer ?
#
loop_
_entity_poly.entity_id
_entity_poly.type
_entity_poly.pdbx_seq_one_letter_code
_entity_poly.pdbx_strand_id
1 'polypeptide(L)'
;NITMIAQHPFIFTGTIRDNLLYAVRAAAEGEQEVPARRRIMMAIRDVGLEDDILRFGFNSVISYERVAPLKRKFLRMRHIIIHELHEHYTKSVEIYDARKFLHYSSLRDNLIFGDSLKGRYTVENIADDPAVMELLTSSGLENELVRLGLAIARVTIELLSEFGDDEFFFRGSPMESGEFETYNILVQSLGDEAPQKKQDRILFLKLALRFIPARHNIVVMDPALEPSILAARETFLRDIANVDLETCCHGIDSMQMEQNLLDLPQFEQERDFIAYCPSEYLYSHTLLDNLLFGALKEELKENQHLIDNAMNAFRRERLVDEIVDIGLDFNVGSQGDRLSGGQKQKVAIARAFLKHGRILIMDEATASLDNTSQGKIQQVVEKKFRGKKTIIAVIHRLDLTPSYDRIFVLKAGSIIEQGSYDELMAKKGAFYELAKST
;
A
#
# COMPACT_ATOMS: atom_id res chain seq x y z
N ASN A 1 -0.33 -36.91 8.36
CA ASN A 1 0.05 -36.91 9.80
C ASN A 1 1.26 -36.06 10.14
N ILE A 2 2.27 -35.90 9.26
CA ILE A 2 3.44 -35.03 9.49
C ILE A 2 3.24 -33.66 8.81
N THR A 3 3.67 -32.60 9.47
CA THR A 3 3.73 -31.23 8.95
C THR A 3 5.14 -30.70 9.16
N MET A 4 5.75 -30.11 8.13
CA MET A 4 7.08 -29.52 8.20
C MET A 4 7.00 -28.04 7.85
N ILE A 5 7.76 -27.22 8.58
CA ILE A 5 8.01 -25.82 8.28
C ILE A 5 9.53 -25.71 8.09
N ALA A 6 9.95 -25.37 6.87
CA ALA A 6 11.36 -25.18 6.53
C ALA A 6 11.83 -23.76 6.89
N GLN A 7 13.14 -23.58 7.05
CA GLN A 7 13.77 -22.28 7.33
C GLN A 7 13.43 -21.25 6.25
N HIS A 8 13.47 -21.70 4.99
CA HIS A 8 13.05 -20.97 3.80
C HIS A 8 11.77 -21.61 3.23
N PRO A 9 10.60 -21.22 3.73
CA PRO A 9 9.36 -21.86 3.33
C PRO A 9 8.98 -21.52 1.90
N PHE A 10 8.50 -22.53 1.17
CA PHE A 10 7.96 -22.35 -0.16
C PHE A 10 6.55 -21.71 -0.10
N ILE A 11 6.41 -20.59 -0.79
CA ILE A 11 5.13 -19.90 -1.01
C ILE A 11 4.72 -20.13 -2.46
N PHE A 12 3.50 -20.61 -2.67
CA PHE A 12 2.95 -20.83 -4.01
C PHE A 12 2.52 -19.50 -4.62
N THR A 13 2.58 -19.40 -5.94
CA THR A 13 1.90 -18.33 -6.68
C THR A 13 0.40 -18.37 -6.40
N GLY A 14 -0.22 -17.21 -6.22
CA GLY A 14 -1.65 -17.08 -5.90
C GLY A 14 -1.89 -16.09 -4.76
N THR A 15 -2.95 -16.30 -4.00
CA THR A 15 -3.29 -15.42 -2.87
C THR A 15 -2.70 -15.91 -1.55
N ILE A 16 -2.72 -15.07 -0.51
CA ILE A 16 -2.42 -15.53 0.85
C ILE A 16 -3.42 -16.62 1.27
N ARG A 17 -4.71 -16.45 0.94
CA ARG A 17 -5.77 -17.43 1.19
C ARG A 17 -5.44 -18.79 0.59
N ASP A 18 -5.03 -18.84 -0.68
CA ASP A 18 -4.62 -20.09 -1.35
C ASP A 18 -3.45 -20.75 -0.64
N ASN A 19 -2.46 -19.93 -0.28
CA ASN A 19 -1.29 -20.38 0.46
C ASN A 19 -1.65 -20.94 1.83
N LEU A 20 -2.59 -20.35 2.57
CA LEU A 20 -3.04 -20.88 3.86
C LEU A 20 -3.83 -22.20 3.71
N LEU A 21 -4.67 -22.28 2.67
CA LEU A 21 -5.59 -23.40 2.45
C LEU A 21 -4.96 -24.59 1.74
N TYR A 22 -3.84 -24.41 1.05
CA TYR A 22 -3.14 -25.45 0.29
C TYR A 22 -2.96 -26.74 1.09
N ALA A 23 -2.43 -26.63 2.31
CA ALA A 23 -2.11 -27.78 3.15
C ALA A 23 -3.36 -28.52 3.67
N VAL A 24 -4.48 -27.82 3.79
CA VAL A 24 -5.76 -28.43 4.17
C VAL A 24 -6.33 -29.21 2.99
N ARG A 25 -6.31 -28.61 1.79
CA ARG A 25 -6.75 -29.27 0.54
C ARG A 25 -5.93 -30.53 0.24
N ALA A 26 -4.61 -30.48 0.42
CA ALA A 26 -3.71 -31.62 0.17
C ALA A 26 -3.79 -32.75 1.21
N ALA A 27 -4.33 -32.49 2.40
CA ALA A 27 -4.48 -33.50 3.46
C ALA A 27 -5.82 -34.26 3.38
N ALA A 28 -6.73 -33.81 2.53
CA ALA A 28 -8.04 -34.41 2.36
C ALA A 28 -7.99 -35.54 1.31
N GLU A 29 -8.29 -36.76 1.73
CA GLU A 29 -8.75 -37.82 0.81
C GLU A 29 -10.23 -37.54 0.50
N GLY A 30 -10.52 -36.63 -0.43
CA GLY A 30 -11.87 -36.21 -0.83
C GLY A 30 -12.16 -34.71 -0.66
N GLU A 31 -13.41 -34.29 -0.90
CA GLU A 31 -13.87 -32.91 -0.67
C GLU A 31 -14.02 -32.63 0.83
N GLN A 32 -12.94 -32.23 1.50
CA GLN A 32 -13.06 -31.69 2.85
C GLN A 32 -13.34 -30.19 2.81
N GLU A 33 -14.35 -29.78 3.57
CA GLU A 33 -14.87 -28.42 3.68
C GLU A 33 -13.76 -27.41 4.04
N VAL A 34 -13.72 -26.27 3.33
CA VAL A 34 -12.80 -25.16 3.63
C VAL A 34 -12.94 -24.80 5.12
N PRO A 35 -11.83 -24.68 5.88
CA PRO A 35 -11.91 -24.35 7.29
C PRO A 35 -12.76 -23.11 7.53
N ALA A 36 -13.67 -23.19 8.51
CA ALA A 36 -14.47 -22.04 8.89
C ALA A 36 -13.59 -20.81 9.13
N ARG A 37 -14.06 -19.64 8.68
CA ARG A 37 -13.35 -18.35 8.76
C ARG A 37 -12.71 -18.10 10.13
N ARG A 38 -13.43 -18.40 11.22
CA ARG A 38 -12.92 -18.25 12.60
C ARG A 38 -11.61 -19.02 12.84
N ARG A 39 -11.46 -20.20 12.25
CA ARG A 39 -10.26 -21.03 12.38
C ARG A 39 -9.08 -20.47 11.59
N ILE A 40 -9.33 -19.93 10.40
CA ILE A 40 -8.33 -19.21 9.59
C ILE A 40 -7.83 -18.00 10.38
N MET A 41 -8.74 -17.19 10.91
CA MET A 41 -8.38 -16.00 11.70
C MET A 41 -7.62 -16.34 12.98
N MET A 42 -7.99 -17.42 13.67
CA MET A 42 -7.24 -17.87 14.83
C MET A 42 -5.79 -18.19 14.47
N ALA A 43 -5.56 -18.92 13.37
CA ALA A 43 -4.21 -19.25 12.91
C ALA A 43 -3.39 -18.02 12.49
N ILE A 44 -4.03 -17.02 11.87
CA ILE A 44 -3.38 -15.75 11.49
C ILE A 44 -2.97 -14.94 12.72
N ARG A 45 -3.85 -14.85 13.73
CA ARG A 45 -3.57 -14.16 15.00
C ARG A 45 -2.46 -14.83 15.79
N ASP A 46 -2.49 -16.16 15.86
CA ASP A 46 -1.50 -16.97 16.54
C ASP A 46 -0.06 -16.70 16.07
N VAL A 47 0.11 -16.41 14.77
CA VAL A 47 1.43 -16.14 14.18
C VAL A 47 1.74 -14.64 14.06
N GLY A 48 0.84 -13.76 14.53
CA GLY A 48 0.98 -12.32 14.43
C GLY A 48 0.96 -11.80 12.99
N LEU A 49 0.20 -12.42 12.08
CA LEU A 49 0.05 -11.99 10.68
C LEU A 49 -1.17 -11.07 10.47
N GLU A 50 -2.00 -10.84 11.50
CA GLU A 50 -3.25 -10.07 11.36
C GLU A 50 -3.02 -8.63 10.85
N ASP A 51 -2.03 -7.92 11.40
CA ASP A 51 -1.71 -6.56 10.95
C ASP A 51 -1.16 -6.53 9.52
N ASP A 52 -0.37 -7.54 9.13
CA ASP A 52 0.12 -7.69 7.75
C ASP A 52 -1.07 -7.87 6.78
N ILE A 53 -2.02 -8.76 7.11
CA ILE A 53 -3.25 -8.97 6.32
C ILE A 53 -4.05 -7.66 6.19
N LEU A 54 -4.21 -6.93 7.30
CA LEU A 54 -4.93 -5.67 7.26
C LEU A 54 -4.24 -4.65 6.36
N ARG A 55 -2.91 -4.53 6.44
CA ARG A 55 -2.13 -3.64 5.56
C ARG A 55 -2.27 -4.03 4.09
N PHE A 56 -2.24 -5.32 3.77
CA PHE A 56 -2.50 -5.76 2.40
C PHE A 56 -3.91 -5.38 1.92
N GLY A 57 -4.91 -5.54 2.80
CA GLY A 57 -6.28 -5.13 2.52
C GLY A 57 -6.41 -3.63 2.28
N PHE A 58 -5.89 -2.80 3.19
CA PHE A 58 -5.93 -1.34 3.08
C PHE A 58 -5.19 -0.82 1.83
N ASN A 59 -4.09 -1.45 1.43
CA ASN A 59 -3.33 -1.08 0.23
C ASN A 59 -3.87 -1.71 -1.07
N SER A 60 -5.03 -2.37 -1.02
CA SER A 60 -5.64 -2.97 -2.22
C SER A 60 -6.55 -2.00 -2.93
N VAL A 61 -6.50 -2.04 -4.26
CA VAL A 61 -7.55 -1.51 -5.14
C VAL A 61 -8.53 -2.65 -5.42
N ILE A 62 -9.84 -2.40 -5.27
CA ILE A 62 -10.87 -3.44 -5.42
C ILE A 62 -11.90 -3.04 -6.49
N SER A 63 -12.45 -4.05 -7.17
CA SER A 63 -13.42 -3.84 -8.25
C SER A 63 -14.73 -3.24 -7.76
N TYR A 64 -15.49 -2.66 -8.69
CA TYR A 64 -16.79 -2.05 -8.42
C TYR A 64 -17.74 -2.99 -7.65
N GLU A 65 -17.84 -4.25 -8.08
CA GLU A 65 -18.74 -5.25 -7.49
C GLU A 65 -18.37 -5.56 -6.04
N ARG A 66 -17.06 -5.56 -5.72
CA ARG A 66 -16.58 -5.76 -4.35
C ARG A 66 -16.78 -4.51 -3.48
N VAL A 67 -16.72 -3.31 -4.07
CA VAL A 67 -16.95 -2.05 -3.37
C VAL A 67 -18.43 -1.83 -3.07
N ALA A 68 -19.34 -2.21 -3.96
CA ALA A 68 -20.77 -1.91 -3.84
C ALA A 68 -21.37 -2.16 -2.43
N PRO A 69 -21.17 -3.32 -1.77
CA PRO A 69 -21.69 -3.55 -0.41
C PRO A 69 -20.92 -2.80 0.69
N LEU A 70 -19.74 -2.26 0.39
CA LEU A 70 -18.84 -1.59 1.32
C LEU A 70 -18.80 -0.07 1.16
N LYS A 71 -19.23 0.49 0.01
CA LYS A 71 -19.11 1.91 -0.35
C LYS A 71 -19.57 2.82 0.80
N ARG A 72 -20.78 2.59 1.28
CA ARG A 72 -21.38 3.36 2.39
C ARG A 72 -20.58 3.28 3.69
N LYS A 73 -20.03 2.11 4.01
CA LYS A 73 -19.18 1.91 5.19
C LYS A 73 -17.89 2.72 5.06
N PHE A 74 -17.25 2.69 3.88
CA PHE A 74 -16.04 3.46 3.60
C PHE A 74 -16.26 4.96 3.65
N LEU A 75 -17.32 5.46 3.03
CA LEU A 75 -17.64 6.89 3.07
C LEU A 75 -17.91 7.36 4.50
N ARG A 76 -18.64 6.57 5.29
CA ARG A 76 -18.84 6.86 6.72
C ARG A 76 -17.51 6.87 7.48
N MET A 77 -16.64 5.88 7.25
CA MET A 77 -15.34 5.81 7.90
C MET A 77 -14.43 6.97 7.53
N ARG A 78 -14.42 7.39 6.26
CA ARG A 78 -13.72 8.59 5.80
C ARG A 78 -14.15 9.81 6.61
N HIS A 79 -15.47 10.02 6.76
CA HIS A 79 -15.99 11.13 7.57
C HIS A 79 -15.54 11.07 9.03
N ILE A 80 -15.64 9.89 9.66
CA ILE A 80 -15.19 9.66 11.04
C ILE A 80 -13.70 9.99 11.18
N ILE A 81 -12.87 9.47 10.26
CA ILE A 81 -11.41 9.65 10.29
C ILE A 81 -11.05 11.12 10.13
N ILE A 82 -11.62 11.82 9.15
CA ILE A 82 -11.33 13.24 8.89
C ILE A 82 -11.75 14.11 10.09
N HIS A 83 -12.92 13.83 10.70
CA HIS A 83 -13.45 14.65 11.78
C HIS A 83 -12.83 14.33 13.15
N GLU A 84 -12.67 13.05 13.51
CA GLU A 84 -12.14 12.65 14.82
C GLU A 84 -10.62 12.78 14.92
N LEU A 85 -9.88 12.64 13.81
CA LEU A 85 -8.41 12.65 13.81
C LEU A 85 -7.82 13.98 13.31
N HIS A 86 -8.66 15.01 13.12
CA HIS A 86 -8.37 16.25 12.39
C HIS A 86 -6.99 16.89 12.70
N GLU A 87 -6.58 17.01 13.97
CA GLU A 87 -5.30 17.64 14.33
C GLU A 87 -4.05 16.87 13.88
N HIS A 88 -4.05 15.54 13.99
CA HIS A 88 -2.92 14.71 13.56
C HIS A 88 -2.97 14.47 12.05
N TYR A 89 -4.18 14.42 11.50
CA TYR A 89 -4.45 14.15 10.12
C TYR A 89 -3.97 15.27 9.18
N THR A 90 -4.27 16.52 9.52
CA THR A 90 -3.90 17.70 8.70
C THR A 90 -2.40 17.96 8.63
N LYS A 91 -1.60 17.40 9.56
CA LYS A 91 -0.14 17.44 9.49
C LYS A 91 0.45 16.51 8.44
N SER A 92 -0.26 15.43 8.12
CA SER A 92 0.23 14.35 7.25
C SER A 92 -0.50 14.28 5.91
N VAL A 93 -1.74 14.77 5.85
CA VAL A 93 -2.61 14.71 4.67
C VAL A 93 -3.04 16.12 4.27
N GLU A 94 -2.87 16.47 3.00
CA GLU A 94 -3.56 17.58 2.37
C GLU A 94 -4.91 17.07 1.83
N ILE A 95 -5.99 17.39 2.54
CA ILE A 95 -7.34 16.91 2.24
C ILE A 95 -7.79 17.48 0.90
N TYR A 96 -8.42 16.64 0.08
CA TYR A 96 -9.02 17.08 -1.17
C TYR A 96 -10.20 18.02 -0.92
N ASP A 97 -10.07 19.24 -1.42
CA ASP A 97 -11.06 20.31 -1.37
C ASP A 97 -11.09 20.97 -2.75
N ALA A 98 -12.22 20.84 -3.44
CA ALA A 98 -12.36 21.28 -4.83
C ALA A 98 -12.14 22.79 -4.99
N ARG A 99 -12.35 23.57 -3.92
CA ARG A 99 -12.21 25.04 -3.89
C ARG A 99 -10.80 25.51 -3.54
N LYS A 100 -9.89 24.60 -3.17
CA LYS A 100 -8.52 24.93 -2.78
C LYS A 100 -7.49 24.36 -3.74
N PHE A 101 -6.40 25.09 -3.91
CA PHE A 101 -5.22 24.58 -4.60
C PHE A 101 -4.50 23.57 -3.69
N LEU A 102 -4.09 22.44 -4.26
CA LEU A 102 -3.46 21.33 -3.57
C LEU A 102 -1.95 21.35 -3.85
N HIS A 103 -1.13 21.64 -2.86
CA HIS A 103 0.32 21.79 -3.02
C HIS A 103 1.04 20.44 -3.13
N TYR A 104 0.44 19.37 -2.62
CA TYR A 104 0.99 18.01 -2.64
C TYR A 104 0.41 17.14 -3.77
N SER A 105 -0.38 17.74 -4.65
CA SER A 105 -0.89 17.13 -5.87
C SER A 105 -0.27 17.77 -7.10
N SER A 106 -0.24 17.04 -8.22
CA SER A 106 0.34 17.58 -9.46
C SER A 106 -0.50 18.71 -10.03
N LEU A 107 0.05 19.52 -10.94
CA LEU A 107 -0.73 20.53 -11.64
C LEU A 107 -1.84 19.90 -12.49
N ARG A 108 -1.62 18.68 -13.02
CA ARG A 108 -2.68 17.86 -13.65
C ARG A 108 -3.83 17.57 -12.68
N ASP A 109 -3.51 17.05 -11.49
CA ASP A 109 -4.51 16.73 -10.47
C ASP A 109 -5.24 17.98 -10.01
N ASN A 110 -4.52 19.10 -9.91
CA ASN A 110 -5.13 20.39 -9.60
C ASN A 110 -6.01 20.90 -10.73
N LEU A 111 -5.71 20.61 -11.99
CA LEU A 111 -6.54 21.04 -13.12
C LEU A 111 -7.82 20.22 -13.20
N ILE A 112 -7.73 18.88 -13.14
CA ILE A 112 -8.90 18.02 -13.40
C ILE A 112 -9.66 17.64 -12.13
N PHE A 113 -8.99 17.60 -10.98
CA PHE A 113 -9.55 17.25 -9.68
C PHE A 113 -10.37 15.94 -9.67
N GLY A 114 -9.78 14.88 -10.23
CA GLY A 114 -10.42 13.58 -10.35
C GLY A 114 -9.57 12.57 -11.14
N ASP A 115 -10.14 11.39 -11.35
CA ASP A 115 -9.54 10.32 -12.15
C ASP A 115 -10.35 10.01 -13.40
N SER A 116 -9.66 9.53 -14.44
CA SER A 116 -10.30 8.87 -15.59
C SER A 116 -9.96 7.39 -15.56
N LEU A 117 -10.99 6.54 -15.49
CA LEU A 117 -10.87 5.08 -15.39
C LEU A 117 -10.32 4.44 -16.68
N LYS A 118 -10.54 5.06 -17.85
CA LYS A 118 -9.96 4.64 -19.13
C LYS A 118 -8.65 5.37 -19.46
N GLY A 119 -8.14 6.17 -18.53
CA GLY A 119 -6.87 6.89 -18.69
C GLY A 119 -6.92 8.06 -19.67
N ARG A 120 -8.10 8.63 -19.95
CA ARG A 120 -8.28 9.76 -20.86
C ARG A 120 -7.49 11.01 -20.42
N TYR A 121 -7.44 11.26 -19.12
CA TYR A 121 -6.79 12.45 -18.54
C TYR A 121 -5.50 12.13 -17.79
N THR A 122 -4.81 11.02 -18.12
CA THR A 122 -3.44 10.81 -17.63
C THR A 122 -2.52 11.90 -18.17
N VAL A 123 -1.34 12.09 -17.57
CA VAL A 123 -0.37 13.07 -18.07
C VAL A 123 -0.02 12.81 -19.54
N GLU A 124 0.02 11.54 -19.94
CA GLU A 124 0.39 11.11 -21.28
C GLU A 124 -0.68 11.50 -22.30
N ASN A 125 -1.96 11.49 -21.92
CA ASN A 125 -3.09 11.62 -22.85
C ASN A 125 -3.81 12.97 -22.74
N ILE A 126 -3.67 13.69 -21.62
CA ILE A 126 -4.42 14.93 -21.35
C ILE A 126 -4.16 16.03 -22.39
N ALA A 127 -2.93 16.13 -22.90
CA ALA A 127 -2.54 17.11 -23.91
C ALA A 127 -3.03 16.75 -25.33
N ASP A 128 -3.55 15.53 -25.52
CA ASP A 128 -4.15 15.08 -26.77
C ASP A 128 -5.68 15.27 -26.76
N ASP A 129 -6.28 15.57 -25.60
CA ASP A 129 -7.72 15.81 -25.47
C ASP A 129 -8.11 17.20 -26.01
N PRO A 130 -8.95 17.30 -27.05
CA PRO A 130 -9.28 18.58 -27.66
C PRO A 130 -10.00 19.55 -26.72
N ALA A 131 -10.88 19.05 -25.85
CA ALA A 131 -11.66 19.89 -24.94
C ALA A 131 -10.76 20.47 -23.85
N VAL A 132 -9.82 19.68 -23.34
CA VAL A 132 -8.82 20.17 -22.37
C VAL A 132 -7.89 21.18 -23.02
N MET A 133 -7.41 20.93 -24.24
CA MET A 133 -6.54 21.89 -24.93
C MET A 133 -7.26 23.20 -25.25
N GLU A 134 -8.54 23.16 -25.62
CA GLU A 134 -9.36 24.36 -25.80
C GLU A 134 -9.54 25.15 -24.49
N LEU A 135 -9.78 24.46 -23.37
CA LEU A 135 -9.81 25.08 -22.03
C LEU A 135 -8.48 25.76 -21.69
N LEU A 136 -7.35 25.07 -21.89
CA LEU A 136 -6.01 25.61 -21.59
C LEU A 136 -5.68 26.81 -22.49
N THR A 137 -6.09 26.78 -23.76
CA THR A 137 -5.86 27.87 -24.71
C THR A 137 -6.71 29.10 -24.35
N SER A 138 -8.02 28.89 -24.14
CA SER A 138 -8.98 29.98 -23.89
C SER A 138 -8.77 30.67 -22.54
N SER A 139 -8.24 29.95 -21.54
CA SER A 139 -7.85 30.51 -20.24
C SER A 139 -6.46 31.18 -20.25
N GLY A 140 -5.67 31.01 -21.32
CA GLY A 140 -4.28 31.47 -21.39
C GLY A 140 -3.27 30.57 -20.65
N LEU A 141 -3.77 29.53 -19.96
CA LEU A 141 -2.98 28.66 -19.09
C LEU A 141 -1.98 27.80 -19.87
N GLU A 142 -2.26 27.45 -21.13
CA GLU A 142 -1.32 26.68 -21.97
C GLU A 142 0.07 27.34 -22.03
N ASN A 143 0.13 28.65 -22.30
CA ASN A 143 1.39 29.37 -22.44
C ASN A 143 2.12 29.51 -21.10
N GLU A 144 1.39 29.60 -19.99
CA GLU A 144 1.98 29.65 -18.65
C GLU A 144 2.59 28.31 -18.26
N LEU A 145 1.87 27.21 -18.50
CA LEU A 145 2.35 25.86 -18.22
C LEU A 145 3.52 25.47 -19.13
N VAL A 146 3.48 25.80 -20.43
CA VAL A 146 4.61 25.55 -21.34
C VAL A 146 5.87 26.32 -20.89
N ARG A 147 5.72 27.56 -20.42
CA ARG A 147 6.85 28.34 -19.86
C ARG A 147 7.39 27.71 -18.58
N LEU A 148 6.51 27.27 -17.67
CA LEU A 148 6.91 26.55 -16.46
C LEU A 148 7.67 25.27 -16.80
N GLY A 149 7.17 24.47 -17.75
CA GLY A 149 7.81 23.24 -18.21
C GLY A 149 9.20 23.49 -18.80
N LEU A 150 9.35 24.53 -19.61
CA LEU A 150 10.65 24.94 -20.14
C LEU A 150 11.61 25.37 -19.03
N ALA A 151 11.13 26.14 -18.04
CA ALA A 151 11.93 26.57 -16.90
C ALA A 151 12.41 25.37 -16.07
N ILE A 152 11.51 24.42 -15.78
CA ILE A 152 11.85 23.16 -15.12
C ILE A 152 12.94 22.43 -15.91
N ALA A 153 12.74 22.22 -17.22
CA ALA A 153 13.70 21.48 -18.03
C ALA A 153 15.09 22.14 -18.00
N ARG A 154 15.16 23.45 -18.21
CA ARG A 154 16.43 24.21 -18.19
C ARG A 154 17.18 24.04 -16.88
N VAL A 155 16.50 24.25 -15.74
CA VAL A 155 17.14 24.17 -14.42
C VAL A 155 17.52 22.73 -14.08
N THR A 156 16.68 21.75 -14.43
CA THR A 156 17.01 20.32 -14.24
C THR A 156 18.27 19.94 -15.04
N ILE A 157 18.36 20.33 -16.31
CA ILE A 157 19.53 20.01 -17.15
C ILE A 157 20.79 20.69 -16.63
N GLU A 158 20.69 21.97 -16.27
CA GLU A 158 21.82 22.73 -15.72
C GLU A 158 22.35 22.07 -14.44
N LEU A 159 21.47 21.74 -13.49
CA LEU A 159 21.86 21.19 -12.19
C LEU A 159 22.28 19.71 -12.27
N LEU A 160 21.70 18.92 -13.17
CA LEU A 160 21.89 17.46 -13.20
C LEU A 160 22.84 16.96 -14.28
N SER A 161 23.36 17.84 -15.14
CA SER A 161 24.31 17.49 -16.20
C SER A 161 25.56 16.73 -15.73
N GLU A 162 26.00 16.94 -14.48
CA GLU A 162 27.18 16.28 -13.90
C GLU A 162 26.87 14.97 -13.15
N PHE A 163 25.59 14.67 -12.87
CA PHE A 163 25.18 13.55 -12.03
C PHE A 163 24.67 12.33 -12.81
N GLY A 164 24.50 12.44 -14.13
CA GLY A 164 24.05 11.32 -14.98
C GLY A 164 22.63 10.84 -14.65
N ASP A 165 22.39 9.52 -14.74
CA ASP A 165 21.05 8.91 -14.66
C ASP A 165 20.62 8.51 -13.23
N ASP A 166 21.29 9.00 -12.18
CA ASP A 166 20.97 8.61 -10.80
C ASP A 166 19.63 9.22 -10.35
N GLU A 167 18.62 8.35 -10.22
CA GLU A 167 17.25 8.67 -9.81
C GLU A 167 17.16 9.48 -8.51
N PHE A 168 18.14 9.36 -7.61
CA PHE A 168 18.15 10.12 -6.36
C PHE A 168 18.12 11.63 -6.60
N PHE A 169 18.87 12.12 -7.60
CA PHE A 169 18.96 13.55 -7.89
C PHE A 169 17.74 14.09 -8.63
N PHE A 170 16.99 13.22 -9.31
CA PHE A 170 15.76 13.59 -10.01
C PHE A 170 14.55 13.75 -9.08
N ARG A 171 14.61 13.28 -7.83
CA ARG A 171 13.48 13.36 -6.86
C ARG A 171 12.90 14.77 -6.67
N GLY A 172 13.73 15.81 -6.86
CA GLY A 172 13.31 17.22 -6.75
C GLY A 172 12.71 17.82 -8.02
N SER A 173 12.61 17.05 -9.10
CA SER A 173 12.18 17.48 -10.44
C SER A 173 11.05 16.56 -10.94
N PRO A 174 10.06 17.08 -11.68
CA PRO A 174 9.07 16.23 -12.35
C PRO A 174 9.60 15.49 -13.60
N MET A 175 10.84 15.78 -14.02
CA MET A 175 11.49 15.10 -15.14
C MET A 175 11.97 13.72 -14.70
N GLU A 176 11.65 12.68 -15.45
CA GLU A 176 12.18 11.34 -15.22
C GLU A 176 13.61 11.23 -15.78
N SER A 177 14.46 10.40 -15.15
CA SER A 177 15.86 10.22 -15.59
C SER A 177 15.96 9.78 -17.06
N GLY A 178 15.07 8.88 -17.50
CA GLY A 178 15.01 8.41 -18.88
C GLY A 178 14.58 9.49 -19.90
N GLU A 179 14.03 10.63 -19.46
CA GLU A 179 13.64 11.74 -20.31
C GLU A 179 14.77 12.79 -20.46
N PHE A 180 15.83 12.71 -19.66
CA PHE A 180 16.86 13.74 -19.54
C PHE A 180 17.48 14.12 -20.89
N GLU A 181 17.96 13.12 -21.64
CA GLU A 181 18.63 13.37 -22.93
C GLU A 181 17.69 13.98 -23.96
N THR A 182 16.40 13.62 -23.92
CA THR A 182 15.39 14.19 -24.81
C THR A 182 15.20 15.67 -24.53
N TYR A 183 15.05 16.05 -23.26
CA TYR A 183 14.93 17.47 -22.89
C TYR A 183 16.24 18.24 -23.10
N ASN A 184 17.40 17.62 -22.88
CA ASN A 184 18.71 18.22 -23.10
C ASN A 184 18.87 18.70 -24.55
N ILE A 185 18.59 17.82 -25.52
CA ILE A 185 18.63 18.15 -26.95
C ILE A 185 17.65 19.29 -27.28
N LEU A 186 16.41 19.21 -26.76
CA LEU A 186 15.39 20.23 -27.01
C LEU A 186 15.80 21.61 -26.47
N VAL A 187 16.25 21.68 -25.21
CA VAL A 187 16.65 22.93 -24.57
C VAL A 187 17.86 23.54 -25.28
N GLN A 188 18.86 22.75 -25.64
CA GLN A 188 20.01 23.24 -26.42
C GLN A 188 19.60 23.78 -27.79
N SER A 189 18.63 23.12 -28.46
CA SER A 189 18.16 23.56 -29.78
C SER A 189 17.35 24.87 -29.74
N LEU A 190 16.65 25.13 -28.63
CA LEU A 190 15.84 26.34 -28.44
C LEU A 190 16.67 27.55 -28.00
N GLY A 191 17.80 27.33 -27.31
CA GLY A 191 18.55 28.41 -26.68
C GLY A 191 17.64 29.18 -25.71
N ASP A 192 17.55 30.50 -25.88
CA ASP A 192 16.69 31.37 -25.07
C ASP A 192 15.25 31.49 -25.58
N GLU A 193 14.94 30.98 -26.77
CA GLU A 193 13.65 31.13 -27.42
C GLU A 193 12.55 30.24 -26.81
N ALA A 194 11.29 30.62 -27.04
CA ALA A 194 10.12 29.83 -26.64
C ALA A 194 9.80 28.75 -27.70
N PRO A 195 9.34 27.55 -27.30
CA PRO A 195 9.00 26.48 -28.22
C PRO A 195 7.84 26.85 -29.15
N GLN A 196 8.10 26.81 -30.45
CA GLN A 196 7.12 27.12 -31.50
C GLN A 196 6.45 25.85 -32.06
N LYS A 197 7.19 24.74 -32.15
CA LYS A 197 6.65 23.49 -32.68
C LYS A 197 5.64 22.90 -31.70
N LYS A 198 4.48 22.47 -32.22
CA LYS A 198 3.40 21.87 -31.42
C LYS A 198 3.91 20.68 -30.58
N GLN A 199 4.75 19.82 -31.17
CA GLN A 199 5.29 18.64 -30.47
C GLN A 199 6.13 19.03 -29.25
N ASP A 200 7.04 20.00 -29.40
CA ASP A 200 7.93 20.48 -28.34
C ASP A 200 7.11 21.14 -27.22
N ARG A 201 6.11 21.96 -27.58
CA ARG A 201 5.17 22.56 -26.63
C ARG A 201 4.44 21.52 -25.79
N ILE A 202 3.96 20.43 -26.40
CA ILE A 202 3.29 19.34 -25.70
C ILE A 202 4.22 18.67 -24.68
N LEU A 203 5.50 18.50 -25.00
CA LEU A 203 6.46 17.92 -24.05
C LEU A 203 6.63 18.80 -22.81
N PHE A 204 6.87 20.11 -22.98
CA PHE A 204 6.97 21.03 -21.85
C PHE A 204 5.66 21.15 -21.07
N LEU A 205 4.51 21.13 -21.75
CA LEU A 205 3.20 21.09 -21.09
C LEU A 205 3.06 19.84 -20.20
N LYS A 206 3.41 18.66 -20.71
CA LYS A 206 3.37 17.41 -19.94
C LYS A 206 4.30 17.48 -18.72
N LEU A 207 5.50 18.00 -18.88
CA LEU A 207 6.44 18.20 -17.78
C LEU A 207 5.89 19.13 -16.70
N ALA A 208 5.26 20.23 -17.09
CA ALA A 208 4.61 21.15 -16.17
C ALA A 208 3.41 20.50 -15.46
N LEU A 209 2.60 19.72 -16.18
CA LEU A 209 1.45 19.02 -15.60
C LEU A 209 1.85 17.96 -14.55
N ARG A 210 3.07 17.42 -14.62
CA ARG A 210 3.66 16.54 -13.58
C ARG A 210 4.16 17.29 -12.35
N PHE A 211 4.29 18.62 -12.40
CA PHE A 211 4.88 19.39 -11.32
C PHE A 211 4.02 19.34 -10.04
N ILE A 212 4.62 19.01 -8.90
CA ILE A 212 4.00 18.98 -7.57
C ILE A 212 4.69 20.06 -6.72
N PRO A 213 4.02 21.20 -6.44
CA PRO A 213 4.67 22.36 -5.82
C PRO A 213 5.39 22.09 -4.50
N ALA A 214 4.85 21.23 -3.63
CA ALA A 214 5.45 20.93 -2.33
C ALA A 214 6.56 19.85 -2.39
N ARG A 215 6.74 19.17 -3.53
CA ARG A 215 7.75 18.11 -3.70
C ARG A 215 8.88 18.52 -4.63
N HIS A 216 8.55 19.23 -5.72
CA HIS A 216 9.53 19.61 -6.73
C HIS A 216 10.10 20.99 -6.43
N ASN A 217 11.28 21.01 -5.83
CA ASN A 217 11.97 22.23 -5.42
C ASN A 217 12.91 22.78 -6.49
N ILE A 218 12.88 22.22 -7.71
CA ILE A 218 13.75 22.63 -8.82
C ILE A 218 13.45 24.04 -9.32
N VAL A 219 12.20 24.47 -9.27
CA VAL A 219 11.72 25.79 -9.71
C VAL A 219 10.63 26.26 -8.75
N VAL A 220 10.55 27.57 -8.53
CA VAL A 220 9.44 28.20 -7.82
C VAL A 220 8.33 28.54 -8.81
N MET A 221 7.13 28.03 -8.57
CA MET A 221 5.95 28.32 -9.39
C MET A 221 5.49 29.77 -9.17
N ASP A 222 5.05 30.43 -10.24
CA ASP A 222 4.42 31.75 -10.15
C ASP A 222 3.12 31.67 -9.32
N PRO A 223 2.98 32.44 -8.23
CA PRO A 223 1.76 32.44 -7.41
C PRO A 223 0.49 32.79 -8.20
N ALA A 224 0.59 33.51 -9.32
CA ALA A 224 -0.56 33.81 -10.18
C ALA A 224 -1.13 32.57 -10.88
N LEU A 225 -0.36 31.48 -10.97
CA LEU A 225 -0.80 30.25 -11.62
C LEU A 225 -1.86 29.49 -10.80
N GLU A 226 -1.81 29.58 -9.46
CA GLU A 226 -2.79 28.91 -8.59
C GLU A 226 -4.24 29.34 -8.86
N PRO A 227 -4.61 30.64 -8.81
CA PRO A 227 -5.97 31.05 -9.10
C PRO A 227 -6.38 30.76 -10.56
N SER A 228 -5.44 30.82 -11.52
CA SER A 228 -5.71 30.47 -12.91
C SER A 228 -6.04 28.98 -13.08
N ILE A 229 -5.31 28.10 -12.40
CA ILE A 229 -5.59 26.66 -12.39
C ILE A 229 -6.93 26.37 -11.71
N LEU A 230 -7.26 27.04 -10.60
CA LEU A 230 -8.54 26.87 -9.94
C LEU A 230 -9.72 27.32 -10.81
N ALA A 231 -9.59 28.43 -11.52
CA ALA A 231 -10.61 28.87 -12.47
C ALA A 231 -10.77 27.86 -13.62
N ALA A 232 -9.66 27.35 -14.16
CA ALA A 232 -9.70 26.32 -15.20
C ALA A 232 -10.31 24.99 -14.67
N ARG A 233 -10.04 24.61 -13.42
CA ARG A 233 -10.65 23.45 -12.76
C ARG A 233 -12.15 23.57 -12.68
N GLU A 234 -12.67 24.73 -12.27
CA GLU A 234 -14.12 24.95 -12.18
C GLU A 234 -14.79 24.76 -13.54
N THR A 235 -14.20 25.34 -14.60
CA THR A 235 -14.67 25.14 -15.97
C THR A 235 -14.53 23.69 -16.43
N PHE A 236 -13.42 23.01 -16.12
CA PHE A 236 -13.24 21.60 -16.44
C PHE A 236 -14.33 20.74 -15.79
N LEU A 237 -14.53 20.90 -14.48
CA LEU A 237 -15.50 20.12 -13.73
C LEU A 237 -16.92 20.35 -14.26
N ARG A 238 -17.32 21.59 -14.49
CA ARG A 238 -18.67 21.94 -14.96
C ARG A 238 -18.91 21.56 -16.42
N ASP A 239 -18.02 21.99 -17.31
CA ASP A 239 -18.29 22.02 -18.75
C ASP A 239 -17.74 20.78 -19.49
N ILE A 240 -16.70 20.11 -18.94
CA ILE A 240 -16.08 18.92 -19.54
C ILE A 240 -16.49 17.65 -18.79
N ALA A 241 -16.40 17.65 -17.46
CA ALA A 241 -16.69 16.48 -16.64
C ALA A 241 -18.16 16.36 -16.19
N ASN A 242 -18.97 17.41 -16.40
CA ASN A 242 -20.37 17.49 -15.98
C ASN A 242 -20.55 17.19 -14.47
N VAL A 243 -19.73 17.83 -13.65
CA VAL A 243 -19.71 17.76 -12.19
C VAL A 243 -20.18 19.09 -11.63
N ASP A 244 -21.24 19.05 -10.83
CA ASP A 244 -21.68 20.21 -10.07
C ASP A 244 -20.81 20.39 -8.82
N LEU A 245 -20.08 21.52 -8.75
CA LEU A 245 -19.11 21.80 -7.69
C LEU A 245 -19.78 21.96 -6.32
N GLU A 246 -20.98 22.55 -6.28
CA GLU A 246 -21.74 22.73 -5.03
C GLU A 246 -22.17 21.37 -4.46
N THR A 247 -22.78 20.52 -5.29
CA THR A 247 -23.12 19.14 -4.89
C THR A 247 -21.88 18.35 -4.48
N CYS A 248 -20.75 18.51 -5.20
CA CYS A 248 -19.48 17.86 -4.86
C CYS A 248 -19.00 18.26 -3.46
N CYS A 249 -18.97 19.56 -3.15
CA CYS A 249 -18.48 20.07 -1.85
C CYS A 249 -19.42 19.75 -0.69
N HIS A 250 -20.74 19.83 -0.90
CA HIS A 250 -21.74 19.62 0.14
C HIS A 250 -22.16 18.16 0.36
N GLY A 251 -21.59 17.22 -0.40
CA GLY A 251 -21.90 15.79 -0.29
C GLY A 251 -21.68 15.19 1.11
N ILE A 252 -20.94 15.87 2.01
CA ILE A 252 -20.75 15.45 3.41
C ILE A 252 -21.93 15.85 4.30
N ASP A 253 -22.54 17.02 4.10
CA ASP A 253 -23.62 17.52 4.96
C ASP A 253 -24.89 16.66 4.86
N SER A 254 -25.11 16.05 3.69
CA SER A 254 -26.17 15.06 3.45
C SER A 254 -25.89 13.70 4.11
N MET A 255 -24.66 13.41 4.57
CA MET A 255 -24.32 12.18 5.29
C MET A 255 -24.62 12.23 6.79
N GLN A 256 -24.96 13.40 7.35
CA GLN A 256 -25.28 13.57 8.77
C GLN A 256 -26.63 12.94 9.18
N MET A 257 -27.50 12.63 8.23
CA MET A 257 -28.75 11.92 8.50
C MET A 257 -28.58 10.44 8.15
N GLU A 258 -28.61 9.56 9.16
CA GLU A 258 -28.65 8.09 9.00
C GLU A 258 -29.73 7.59 8.02
N GLN A 259 -30.69 8.45 7.67
CA GLN A 259 -31.84 8.18 6.80
C GLN A 259 -31.73 8.74 5.38
N ASN A 260 -30.74 9.59 5.06
CA ASN A 260 -30.57 10.21 3.74
C ASN A 260 -29.15 10.06 3.19
N LEU A 261 -28.56 8.86 3.32
CA LEU A 261 -27.84 8.36 2.16
C LEU A 261 -28.90 8.07 1.09
N LEU A 262 -29.41 9.15 0.47
CA LEU A 262 -30.12 9.12 -0.81
C LEU A 262 -29.43 8.07 -1.66
N ASP A 263 -30.21 7.25 -2.38
CA ASP A 263 -29.71 6.30 -3.36
C ASP A 263 -28.52 6.94 -4.08
N LEU A 264 -27.31 6.62 -3.59
CA LEU A 264 -26.08 7.18 -4.14
C LEU A 264 -26.19 6.81 -5.61
N PRO A 265 -26.09 7.78 -6.54
CA PRO A 265 -26.38 7.53 -7.93
C PRO A 265 -25.75 6.19 -8.29
N GLN A 266 -26.61 5.21 -8.59
CA GLN A 266 -26.14 3.89 -8.96
C GLN A 266 -25.20 4.16 -10.11
N PHE A 267 -23.94 3.78 -9.94
CA PHE A 267 -22.93 4.00 -10.95
C PHE A 267 -23.41 3.20 -12.16
N GLU A 268 -24.03 3.88 -13.12
CA GLU A 268 -24.15 3.35 -14.46
C GLU A 268 -22.71 3.10 -14.90
N GLN A 269 -22.43 1.91 -15.42
CA GLN A 269 -21.10 1.41 -15.79
C GLN A 269 -20.37 2.28 -16.86
N GLU A 270 -20.84 3.49 -17.11
CA GLU A 270 -20.54 4.35 -18.26
C GLU A 270 -19.74 5.61 -17.93
N ARG A 271 -19.66 6.08 -16.66
CA ARG A 271 -18.87 7.28 -16.34
C ARG A 271 -17.38 6.96 -16.30
N ASP A 272 -16.66 7.50 -17.29
CA ASP A 272 -15.19 7.41 -17.38
C ASP A 272 -14.48 8.24 -16.29
N PHE A 273 -15.11 9.34 -15.83
CA PHE A 273 -14.48 10.29 -14.91
C PHE A 273 -15.09 10.27 -13.52
N ILE A 274 -14.24 10.37 -12.49
CA ILE A 274 -14.62 10.42 -11.07
C ILE A 274 -13.93 11.61 -10.43
N ALA A 275 -14.71 12.65 -10.12
CA ALA A 275 -14.20 13.79 -9.36
C ALA A 275 -13.86 13.40 -7.92
N TYR A 276 -12.89 14.09 -7.32
CA TYR A 276 -12.55 13.95 -5.91
C TYR A 276 -13.61 14.65 -5.03
N CYS A 277 -14.84 14.14 -5.07
CA CYS A 277 -15.93 14.58 -4.19
C CYS A 277 -15.99 13.69 -2.92
N PRO A 278 -16.15 14.27 -1.72
CA PRO A 278 -16.21 13.51 -0.48
C PRO A 278 -17.29 12.42 -0.43
N SER A 279 -18.37 12.57 -1.20
CA SER A 279 -19.45 11.58 -1.35
C SER A 279 -19.13 10.45 -2.34
N GLU A 280 -18.00 10.53 -3.05
CA GLU A 280 -17.61 9.55 -4.06
C GLU A 280 -16.53 8.57 -3.60
N TYR A 281 -16.62 7.36 -4.13
CA TYR A 281 -15.59 6.34 -3.95
C TYR A 281 -14.64 6.38 -5.14
N LEU A 282 -13.34 6.43 -4.87
CA LEU A 282 -12.28 6.54 -5.86
C LEU A 282 -11.82 5.12 -6.25
N TYR A 283 -12.33 4.58 -7.37
CA TYR A 283 -12.11 3.16 -7.73
C TYR A 283 -10.69 2.87 -8.24
N SER A 284 -9.95 3.88 -8.65
CA SER A 284 -8.53 3.84 -9.02
C SER A 284 -7.60 3.84 -7.81
N HIS A 285 -8.14 4.11 -6.61
CA HIS A 285 -7.38 4.33 -5.39
C HIS A 285 -7.47 3.14 -4.44
N THR A 286 -6.49 3.02 -3.55
CA THR A 286 -6.52 1.98 -2.51
C THR A 286 -7.65 2.24 -1.51
N LEU A 287 -8.00 1.22 -0.71
CA LEU A 287 -8.93 1.40 0.40
C LEU A 287 -8.44 2.47 1.38
N LEU A 288 -7.12 2.52 1.64
CA LEU A 288 -6.50 3.52 2.50
C LEU A 288 -6.66 4.92 1.93
N ASP A 289 -6.34 5.13 0.66
CA ASP A 289 -6.49 6.44 0.00
C ASP A 289 -7.95 6.90 -0.02
N ASN A 290 -8.89 5.96 -0.17
CA ASN A 290 -10.31 6.25 -0.04
C ASN A 290 -10.72 6.70 1.36
N LEU A 291 -9.99 6.30 2.40
CA LEU A 291 -10.23 6.75 3.76
C LEU A 291 -9.54 8.07 4.05
N LEU A 292 -8.32 8.23 3.53
CA LEU A 292 -7.50 9.42 3.71
C LEU A 292 -8.04 10.61 2.92
N PHE A 293 -8.56 10.35 1.72
CA PHE A 293 -9.19 11.33 0.84
C PHE A 293 -8.37 12.63 0.72
N GLY A 294 -7.11 12.46 0.36
CA GLY A 294 -6.15 13.56 0.29
C GLY A 294 -4.76 13.07 -0.13
N ALA A 295 -3.91 14.02 -0.50
CA ALA A 295 -2.53 13.76 -0.84
C ALA A 295 -1.67 13.66 0.43
N LEU A 296 -0.78 12.67 0.48
CA LEU A 296 0.18 12.55 1.58
C LEU A 296 1.30 13.56 1.42
N LYS A 297 1.60 14.25 2.53
CA LYS A 297 2.67 15.26 2.59
C LYS A 297 4.07 14.66 2.58
N GLU A 298 4.18 13.44 3.10
CA GLU A 298 5.40 12.66 3.25
C GLU A 298 5.17 11.24 2.72
N GLU A 299 6.22 10.41 2.63
CA GLU A 299 6.06 9.04 2.17
C GLU A 299 5.17 8.21 3.13
N LEU A 300 4.48 7.20 2.60
CA LEU A 300 3.62 6.31 3.39
C LEU A 300 4.36 5.64 4.58
N LYS A 301 5.64 5.31 4.40
CA LYS A 301 6.46 4.69 5.46
C LYS A 301 6.59 5.58 6.69
N GLU A 302 6.68 6.89 6.47
CA GLU A 302 6.78 7.92 7.52
C GLU A 302 5.41 8.15 8.19
N ASN A 303 4.33 7.78 7.49
CA ASN A 303 2.94 7.93 7.91
C ASN A 303 2.32 6.65 8.48
N GLN A 304 3.13 5.70 8.97
CA GLN A 304 2.62 4.44 9.54
C GLN A 304 1.58 4.65 10.66
N HIS A 305 1.74 5.72 11.46
CA HIS A 305 0.77 6.10 12.48
C HIS A 305 -0.62 6.42 11.92
N LEU A 306 -0.74 6.99 10.72
CA LEU A 306 -2.03 7.21 10.08
C LEU A 306 -2.73 5.89 9.74
N ILE A 307 -1.97 4.94 9.18
CA ILE A 307 -2.48 3.59 8.87
C ILE A 307 -2.96 2.92 10.16
N ASP A 308 -2.16 2.99 11.23
CA ASP A 308 -2.50 2.38 12.51
C ASP A 308 -3.76 3.03 13.13
N ASN A 309 -3.90 4.35 13.01
CA ASN A 309 -5.09 5.08 13.47
C ASN A 309 -6.34 4.70 12.66
N ALA A 310 -6.24 4.65 11.33
CA ALA A 310 -7.32 4.19 10.46
C ALA A 310 -7.73 2.75 10.78
N MET A 311 -6.74 1.84 10.97
CA MET A 311 -6.97 0.46 11.39
C MET A 311 -7.70 0.39 12.74
N ASN A 312 -7.32 1.23 13.70
CA ASN A 312 -7.97 1.28 15.01
C ASN A 312 -9.41 1.81 14.95
N ALA A 313 -9.67 2.81 14.10
CA ALA A 313 -11.04 3.29 13.85
C ALA A 313 -11.92 2.16 13.27
N PHE A 314 -11.41 1.41 12.29
CA PHE A 314 -12.10 0.25 11.71
C PHE A 314 -12.37 -0.86 12.74
N ARG A 315 -11.41 -1.12 13.65
CA ARG A 315 -11.58 -2.08 14.76
C ARG A 315 -12.74 -1.68 15.66
N ARG A 316 -12.81 -0.40 16.03
CA ARG A 316 -13.87 0.13 16.89
C ARG A 316 -15.25 0.00 16.23
N GLU A 317 -15.33 0.28 14.93
CA GLU A 317 -16.58 0.18 14.14
C GLU A 317 -16.92 -1.24 13.67
N ARG A 318 -16.10 -2.26 14.02
CA ARG A 318 -16.29 -3.67 13.65
C ARG A 318 -16.35 -3.91 12.13
N LEU A 319 -15.57 -3.15 11.36
CA LEU A 319 -15.46 -3.24 9.89
C LEU A 319 -14.16 -3.92 9.42
N VAL A 320 -13.39 -4.47 10.35
CA VAL A 320 -12.11 -5.15 10.09
C VAL A 320 -12.30 -6.41 9.26
N ASP A 321 -13.45 -7.05 9.41
CA ASP A 321 -13.72 -8.35 8.83
C ASP A 321 -13.71 -8.30 7.30
N GLU A 322 -14.25 -7.25 6.69
CA GLU A 322 -14.25 -7.10 5.23
C GLU A 322 -12.85 -6.79 4.70
N ILE A 323 -12.06 -5.99 5.43
CA ILE A 323 -10.68 -5.66 5.06
C ILE A 323 -9.79 -6.90 5.13
N VAL A 324 -9.98 -7.73 6.14
CA VAL A 324 -9.27 -9.01 6.28
C VAL A 324 -9.52 -9.90 5.07
N ASP A 325 -10.77 -10.00 4.61
CA ASP A 325 -11.08 -10.85 3.46
C ASP A 325 -10.40 -10.35 2.18
N ILE A 326 -10.34 -9.03 1.98
CA ILE A 326 -9.60 -8.41 0.87
C ILE A 326 -8.09 -8.68 1.02
N GLY A 327 -7.53 -8.49 2.21
CA GLY A 327 -6.12 -8.73 2.48
C GLY A 327 -5.69 -10.18 2.32
N LEU A 328 -6.59 -11.12 2.60
CA LEU A 328 -6.37 -12.55 2.33
C LEU A 328 -6.28 -12.86 0.84
N ASP A 329 -6.95 -12.06 0.00
CA ASP A 329 -6.91 -12.21 -1.46
C ASP A 329 -5.68 -11.50 -2.08
N PHE A 330 -4.81 -10.90 -1.26
CA PHE A 330 -3.57 -10.29 -1.73
C PHE A 330 -2.72 -11.30 -2.50
N ASN A 331 -2.38 -10.93 -3.74
CA ASN A 331 -1.56 -11.74 -4.61
C ASN A 331 -0.10 -11.64 -4.16
N VAL A 332 0.46 -12.78 -3.74
CA VAL A 332 1.83 -12.87 -3.19
C VAL A 332 2.90 -12.88 -4.29
N GLY A 333 2.49 -12.90 -5.56
CA GLY A 333 3.38 -12.94 -6.72
C GLY A 333 4.08 -14.29 -6.90
N SER A 334 5.12 -14.30 -7.72
CA SER A 334 5.83 -15.54 -8.08
C SER A 334 6.70 -15.99 -6.92
N GLN A 335 6.44 -17.21 -6.42
CA GLN A 335 7.15 -17.75 -5.24
C GLN A 335 7.10 -16.85 -3.99
N GLY A 336 6.03 -16.04 -3.87
CA GLY A 336 5.88 -15.11 -2.76
C GLY A 336 6.84 -13.92 -2.78
N ASP A 337 7.39 -13.53 -3.92
CA ASP A 337 8.31 -12.38 -4.08
C ASP A 337 7.79 -11.06 -3.47
N ARG A 338 6.47 -10.89 -3.33
CA ARG A 338 5.84 -9.73 -2.68
C ARG A 338 5.75 -9.81 -1.15
N LEU A 339 6.26 -10.88 -0.54
CA LEU A 339 6.28 -11.06 0.92
C LEU A 339 7.71 -10.94 1.46
N SER A 340 7.87 -10.26 2.60
CA SER A 340 9.11 -10.30 3.38
C SER A 340 9.40 -11.71 3.91
N GLY A 341 10.67 -12.00 4.25
CA GLY A 341 11.06 -13.30 4.80
C GLY A 341 10.24 -13.69 6.04
N GLY A 342 10.01 -12.74 6.95
CA GLY A 342 9.16 -12.94 8.13
C GLY A 342 7.70 -13.24 7.77
N GLN A 343 7.11 -12.54 6.80
CA GLN A 343 5.74 -12.82 6.35
C GLN A 343 5.63 -14.21 5.71
N LYS A 344 6.62 -14.65 4.91
CA LYS A 344 6.67 -16.02 4.36
C LYS A 344 6.66 -17.07 5.47
N GLN A 345 7.47 -16.88 6.52
CA GLN A 345 7.49 -17.76 7.69
C GLN A 345 6.15 -17.77 8.43
N LYS A 346 5.56 -16.61 8.73
CA LYS A 346 4.24 -16.52 9.36
C LYS A 346 3.17 -17.27 8.56
N VAL A 347 3.12 -17.09 7.23
CA VAL A 347 2.18 -17.81 6.35
C VAL A 347 2.41 -19.32 6.42
N ALA A 348 3.66 -19.78 6.39
CA ALA A 348 4.00 -21.20 6.47
C ALA A 348 3.61 -21.82 7.83
N ILE A 349 3.85 -21.11 8.94
CA ILE A 349 3.46 -21.54 10.29
C ILE A 349 1.92 -21.58 10.40
N ALA A 350 1.21 -20.55 9.93
CA ALA A 350 -0.25 -20.52 9.95
C ALA A 350 -0.84 -21.67 9.11
N ARG A 351 -0.29 -21.93 7.92
CA ARG A 351 -0.61 -23.09 7.07
C ARG A 351 -0.43 -24.40 7.84
N ALA A 352 0.68 -24.56 8.57
CA ALA A 352 0.93 -25.73 9.38
C ALA A 352 -0.07 -25.90 10.54
N PHE A 353 -0.43 -24.80 11.20
CA PHE A 353 -1.45 -24.79 12.27
C PHE A 353 -2.83 -25.18 11.74
N LEU A 354 -3.15 -24.80 10.50
CA LEU A 354 -4.41 -25.17 9.85
C LEU A 354 -4.46 -26.65 9.45
N LYS A 355 -3.35 -27.26 9.02
CA LYS A 355 -3.28 -28.69 8.61
C LYS A 355 -3.53 -29.67 9.77
N HIS A 356 -3.31 -29.27 11.02
CA HIS A 356 -3.50 -30.10 12.22
C HIS A 356 -2.75 -31.44 12.26
N GLY A 357 -1.55 -31.55 11.69
CA GLY A 357 -0.73 -32.78 11.79
C GLY A 357 -0.40 -33.18 13.24
N ARG A 358 -0.25 -34.49 13.51
CA ARG A 358 0.14 -35.03 14.83
C ARG A 358 1.62 -34.80 15.15
N ILE A 359 2.46 -34.74 14.11
CA ILE A 359 3.89 -34.45 14.21
C ILE A 359 4.16 -33.13 13.47
N LEU A 360 4.83 -32.20 14.14
CA LEU A 360 5.26 -30.92 13.60
C LEU A 360 6.79 -30.85 13.61
N ILE A 361 7.39 -30.66 12.44
CA ILE A 361 8.83 -30.44 12.26
C ILE A 361 9.04 -28.95 11.98
N MET A 362 9.87 -28.29 12.78
CA MET A 362 10.21 -26.88 12.66
C MET A 362 11.70 -26.75 12.42
N ASP A 363 12.11 -26.57 11.19
CA ASP A 363 13.50 -26.33 10.83
C ASP A 363 13.73 -24.82 10.79
N GLU A 364 14.26 -24.24 11.88
CA GLU A 364 14.49 -22.79 11.99
C GLU A 364 13.28 -21.92 11.57
N ALA A 365 12.07 -22.43 11.84
CA ALA A 365 10.82 -21.91 11.27
C ALA A 365 10.51 -20.43 11.57
N THR A 366 11.23 -19.82 12.51
CA THR A 366 11.03 -18.45 12.98
C THR A 366 12.27 -17.57 12.81
N ALA A 367 13.31 -18.04 12.10
CA ALA A 367 14.61 -17.36 11.99
C ALA A 367 14.56 -15.97 11.32
N SER A 368 13.55 -15.67 10.49
CA SER A 368 13.37 -14.36 9.84
C SER A 368 12.46 -13.42 10.62
N LEU A 369 12.03 -13.78 11.84
CA LEU A 369 11.17 -12.98 12.70
C LEU A 369 11.97 -12.25 13.77
N ASP A 370 11.47 -11.11 14.25
CA ASP A 370 12.04 -10.42 15.40
C ASP A 370 11.85 -11.23 16.70
N ASN A 371 12.64 -10.92 17.72
CA ASN A 371 12.65 -11.66 18.99
C ASN A 371 11.27 -11.74 19.66
N THR A 372 10.46 -10.68 19.56
CA THR A 372 9.12 -10.61 20.15
C THR A 372 8.16 -11.54 19.42
N SER A 373 8.18 -11.51 18.08
CA SER A 373 7.37 -12.38 17.22
C SER A 373 7.71 -13.85 17.42
N GLN A 374 9.01 -14.19 17.54
CA GLN A 374 9.45 -15.55 17.82
C GLN A 374 8.92 -16.06 19.18
N GLY A 375 9.06 -15.25 20.24
CA GLY A 375 8.57 -15.61 21.57
C GLY A 375 7.05 -15.81 21.62
N LYS A 376 6.28 -14.97 20.92
CA LYS A 376 4.81 -15.13 20.80
C LYS A 376 4.44 -16.46 20.14
N ILE A 377 5.09 -16.81 19.02
CA ILE A 377 4.82 -18.07 18.32
C ILE A 377 5.17 -19.26 19.20
N GLN A 378 6.31 -19.21 19.91
CA GLN A 378 6.73 -20.25 20.84
C GLN A 378 5.68 -20.48 21.94
N GLN A 379 5.20 -19.41 22.58
CA GLN A 379 4.13 -19.50 23.58
C GLN A 379 2.84 -20.11 23.03
N VAL A 380 2.47 -19.77 21.79
CA VAL A 380 1.30 -20.36 21.15
C VAL A 380 1.50 -21.86 20.92
N VAL A 381 2.67 -22.25 20.43
CA VAL A 381 3.04 -23.65 20.22
C VAL A 381 2.94 -24.44 21.52
N GLU A 382 3.57 -23.96 22.60
CA GLU A 382 3.50 -24.58 23.93
C GLU A 382 2.05 -24.70 24.42
N LYS A 383 1.32 -23.58 24.44
CA LYS A 383 -0.04 -23.55 25.00
C LYS A 383 -1.01 -24.42 24.21
N LYS A 384 -0.91 -24.44 22.87
CA LYS A 384 -1.87 -25.16 22.04
C LYS A 384 -1.54 -26.62 21.85
N PHE A 385 -0.26 -26.97 21.75
CA PHE A 385 0.18 -28.28 21.29
C PHE A 385 0.77 -29.17 22.37
N ARG A 386 1.12 -28.64 23.54
CA ARG A 386 1.59 -29.45 24.68
C ARG A 386 0.58 -30.54 25.03
N GLY A 387 1.08 -31.77 25.14
CA GLY A 387 0.28 -32.97 25.40
C GLY A 387 -0.61 -33.43 24.23
N LYS A 388 -0.57 -32.75 23.06
CA LYS A 388 -1.44 -33.04 21.92
C LYS A 388 -0.69 -33.36 20.62
N LYS A 389 0.54 -32.86 20.45
CA LYS A 389 1.37 -33.08 19.26
C LYS A 389 2.82 -33.37 19.64
N THR A 390 3.51 -34.12 18.81
CA THR A 390 4.97 -34.26 18.86
C THR A 390 5.59 -33.13 18.04
N ILE A 391 6.53 -32.39 18.64
CA ILE A 391 7.23 -31.28 17.99
C ILE A 391 8.71 -31.59 17.96
N ILE A 392 9.30 -31.50 16.77
CA ILE A 392 10.75 -31.63 16.56
C ILE A 392 11.19 -30.30 15.98
N ALA A 393 12.07 -29.58 16.69
CA ALA A 393 12.54 -28.28 16.25
C ALA A 393 14.06 -28.22 16.16
N VAL A 394 14.56 -27.61 15.10
CA VAL A 394 15.95 -27.15 14.95
C VAL A 394 15.98 -25.70 15.42
N ILE A 395 16.80 -25.41 16.42
CA ILE A 395 16.79 -24.14 17.14
C ILE A 395 18.19 -23.54 17.13
N HIS A 396 18.30 -22.27 16.75
CA HIS A 396 19.54 -21.49 16.81
C HIS A 396 19.56 -20.51 17.99
N ARG A 397 18.40 -20.33 18.63
CA ARG A 397 18.20 -19.50 19.83
C ARG A 397 18.10 -20.36 21.07
N LEU A 398 19.23 -20.49 21.76
CA LEU A 398 19.34 -21.38 22.93
C LEU A 398 18.44 -20.95 24.09
N ASP A 399 18.02 -19.69 24.14
CA ASP A 399 17.05 -19.18 25.13
C ASP A 399 15.65 -19.82 25.00
N LEU A 400 15.32 -20.42 23.85
CA LEU A 400 14.06 -21.14 23.64
C LEU A 400 14.12 -22.60 24.10
N THR A 401 15.31 -23.16 24.31
CA THR A 401 15.51 -24.58 24.64
C THR A 401 14.85 -25.05 25.94
N PRO A 402 14.66 -24.24 27.01
CA PRO A 402 13.98 -24.69 28.23
C PRO A 402 12.53 -25.14 28.02
N SER A 403 11.90 -24.71 26.92
CA SER A 403 10.51 -25.07 26.59
C SER A 403 10.34 -26.49 26.01
N TYR A 404 11.44 -27.16 25.68
CA TYR A 404 11.43 -28.48 25.06
C TYR A 404 11.63 -29.58 26.10
N ASP A 405 10.87 -30.67 25.97
CA ASP A 405 10.94 -31.80 26.91
C ASP A 405 12.29 -32.54 26.83
N ARG A 406 12.93 -32.52 25.65
CA ARG A 406 14.20 -33.19 25.40
C ARG A 406 15.02 -32.48 24.33
N ILE A 407 16.31 -32.34 24.58
CA ILE A 407 17.28 -31.67 23.72
C ILE A 407 18.26 -32.72 23.21
N PHE A 408 18.64 -32.61 21.94
CA PHE A 408 19.67 -33.43 21.29
C PHE A 408 20.72 -32.50 20.70
N VAL A 409 21.99 -32.69 21.08
CA VAL A 409 23.11 -31.92 20.55
C VAL A 409 23.78 -32.74 19.44
N LEU A 410 23.78 -32.21 18.22
CA LEU A 410 24.41 -32.83 17.08
C LEU A 410 25.80 -32.21 16.82
N LYS A 411 26.79 -33.07 16.56
CA LYS A 411 28.12 -32.66 16.10
C LYS A 411 28.63 -33.67 15.06
N ALA A 412 29.03 -33.17 13.90
CA ALA A 412 29.55 -33.98 12.80
C ALA A 412 28.65 -35.20 12.44
N GLY A 413 27.33 -34.98 12.37
CA GLY A 413 26.35 -36.02 12.02
C GLY A 413 26.03 -37.04 13.14
N SER A 414 26.59 -36.88 14.34
CA SER A 414 26.33 -37.76 15.48
C SER A 414 25.70 -36.99 16.65
N ILE A 415 24.82 -37.64 17.42
CA ILE A 415 24.28 -37.10 18.67
C ILE A 415 25.33 -37.30 19.76
N ILE A 416 25.90 -36.20 20.25
CA ILE A 416 26.95 -36.22 21.29
C ILE A 416 26.38 -36.06 22.69
N GLU A 417 25.23 -35.39 22.83
CA GLU A 417 24.53 -35.22 24.09
C GLU A 417 23.01 -35.28 23.89
N GLN A 418 22.31 -35.76 24.92
CA GLN A 418 20.86 -35.73 25.01
C GLN A 418 20.41 -35.66 26.46
N GLY A 419 19.27 -35.01 26.71
CA GLY A 419 18.68 -34.88 28.06
C GLY A 419 17.65 -33.76 28.12
N SER A 420 17.12 -33.51 29.31
CA SER A 420 16.38 -32.27 29.59
C SER A 420 17.32 -31.06 29.68
N TYR A 421 16.77 -29.84 29.65
CA TYR A 421 17.57 -28.62 29.80
C TYR A 421 18.42 -28.65 31.08
N ASP A 422 17.80 -28.93 32.22
CA ASP A 422 18.48 -28.95 33.52
C ASP A 422 19.58 -30.03 33.59
N GLU A 423 19.31 -31.22 33.02
CA GLU A 423 20.30 -32.29 32.94
C GLU A 423 21.53 -31.89 32.11
N LEU A 424 21.32 -31.24 30.96
CA LEU A 424 22.41 -30.83 30.08
C LEU A 424 23.20 -29.64 30.67
N MET A 425 22.52 -28.70 31.32
CA MET A 425 23.17 -27.59 32.03
C MET A 425 24.03 -28.09 33.21
N ALA A 426 23.55 -29.11 33.94
CA ALA A 426 24.31 -29.72 35.04
C ALA A 426 25.57 -30.48 34.56
N LYS A 427 25.52 -31.10 33.37
CA LYS A 427 26.65 -31.82 32.78
C LYS A 427 27.84 -30.93 32.43
N LYS A 428 27.62 -29.62 32.24
CA LYS A 428 28.65 -28.68 31.76
C LYS A 428 29.38 -29.16 30.50
N GLY A 429 28.63 -29.83 29.61
CA GLY A 429 29.12 -30.36 28.33
C GLY A 429 29.06 -29.33 27.19
N ALA A 430 29.08 -29.83 25.95
CA ALA A 430 28.96 -29.03 24.74
C ALA A 430 27.68 -28.17 24.71
N PHE A 431 26.55 -28.66 25.23
CA PHE A 431 25.33 -27.85 25.34
C PHE A 431 25.53 -26.63 26.25
N TYR A 432 26.15 -26.82 27.40
CA TYR A 432 26.40 -25.75 28.38
C TYR A 432 27.34 -24.68 27.82
N GLU A 433 28.41 -25.09 27.13
CA GLU A 433 29.34 -24.16 26.48
C GLU A 433 28.64 -23.32 25.40
N LEU A 434 27.79 -23.96 24.58
CA LEU A 434 26.96 -23.24 23.61
C LEU A 434 26.03 -22.24 24.30
N ALA A 435 25.31 -22.66 25.34
CA ALA A 435 24.34 -21.85 26.06
C ALA A 435 24.98 -20.66 26.81
N LYS A 436 26.25 -20.76 27.20
CA LYS A 436 26.99 -19.68 27.88
C LYS A 436 27.67 -18.70 26.91
N SER A 437 27.89 -19.14 25.67
CA SER A 437 28.55 -18.34 24.62
C SER A 437 27.60 -17.41 23.85
N THR A 438 26.28 -17.55 24.07
CA THR A 438 25.21 -16.72 23.52
C THR A 438 24.70 -15.79 24.61
#